data_AF-A0AAN5RDG2-F1
#
_entry.id   AF-A0AAN5RDG2-F1
#
_cell.length_a   1.000
_cell.length_b   1.000
_cell.length_c   1.000
_cell.angle_alpha   90.00
_cell.angle_beta   90.00
_cell.angle_gamma   90.00
#
_symmetry.space_group_name_H-M   'P 1'
#
loop_
_entity.id
_entity.type
_entity.pdbx_description
1 polymer ?
#
loop_
_entity_poly.entity_id
_entity_poly.type
_entity_poly.pdbx_seq_one_letter_code
_entity_poly.pdbx_strand_id
1 'polypeptide(L)'
;MKTIRYVSLAALFFLPTSFSPAIAEQTVAGVIHFYGRVVEAPCQLNAIKNQVVMDCPRAETVRISARQLEKGDVHNENIRSAQLRYINPQRTLAILDVDYR
;
A
#
# COMPACT_ATOMS: atom_id res chain seq x y z
N MET A 1 2.94 -97.52 -16.23
CA MET A 1 3.09 -96.62 -17.39
C MET A 1 3.21 -95.19 -16.86
N LYS A 2 4.39 -94.56 -17.04
CA LYS A 2 4.70 -93.19 -16.60
C LYS A 2 4.11 -92.19 -17.59
N THR A 3 3.43 -91.17 -17.10
CA THR A 3 3.09 -89.96 -17.87
C THR A 3 3.87 -88.78 -17.29
N ILE A 4 4.86 -88.32 -18.06
CA ILE A 4 5.64 -87.13 -17.79
C ILE A 4 4.86 -85.93 -18.34
N ARG A 5 4.68 -84.87 -17.53
CA ARG A 5 4.20 -83.57 -17.99
C ARG A 5 5.18 -82.48 -17.54
N TYR A 6 5.87 -81.90 -18.52
CA TYR A 6 6.72 -80.72 -18.42
C TYR A 6 5.90 -79.46 -18.70
N VAL A 7 5.66 -78.60 -17.71
CA VAL A 7 5.20 -77.19 -17.85
C VAL A 7 5.48 -76.52 -16.49
N SER A 8 6.07 -75.34 -16.29
CA SER A 8 6.66 -74.30 -17.13
C SER A 8 7.70 -73.55 -16.28
N LEU A 9 8.81 -73.15 -16.87
CA LEU A 9 9.98 -72.52 -16.23
C LEU A 9 9.85 -70.99 -16.10
N ALA A 10 8.70 -70.46 -15.67
CA ALA A 10 8.45 -69.01 -15.70
C ALA A 10 7.73 -68.51 -14.44
N ALA A 11 8.47 -68.31 -13.34
CA ALA A 11 7.95 -67.59 -12.17
C ALA A 11 9.06 -66.88 -11.36
N LEU A 12 10.06 -66.34 -12.03
CA LEU A 12 11.12 -65.53 -11.41
C LEU A 12 11.19 -64.20 -12.15
N PHE A 13 10.27 -63.27 -11.87
CA PHE A 13 10.45 -61.82 -12.06
C PHE A 13 9.24 -61.06 -11.49
N PHE A 14 9.19 -60.85 -10.18
CA PHE A 14 8.36 -59.82 -9.58
C PHE A 14 9.17 -59.09 -8.52
N LEU A 15 10.06 -58.18 -8.98
CA LEU A 15 10.62 -57.13 -8.14
C LEU A 15 9.52 -56.09 -7.91
N PRO A 16 9.09 -55.80 -6.67
CA PRO A 16 8.25 -54.64 -6.42
C PRO A 16 9.12 -53.39 -6.56
N THR A 17 8.97 -52.68 -7.68
CA THR A 17 9.53 -51.33 -7.82
C THR A 17 8.88 -50.43 -6.77
N SER A 18 9.70 -50.00 -5.83
CA SER A 18 9.39 -48.99 -4.83
C SER A 18 9.04 -47.67 -5.52
N PHE A 19 7.75 -47.34 -5.58
CA PHE A 19 7.26 -46.02 -5.96
C PHE A 19 7.07 -45.20 -4.68
N SER A 20 8.02 -44.32 -4.37
CA SER A 20 7.79 -43.23 -3.41
C SER A 20 6.93 -42.17 -4.10
N PRO A 21 5.72 -41.83 -3.61
CA PRO A 21 4.99 -40.72 -4.18
C PRO A 21 5.78 -39.44 -3.87
N ALA A 22 6.22 -38.74 -4.92
CA ALA A 22 6.66 -37.36 -4.78
C ALA A 22 5.48 -36.58 -4.19
N ILE A 23 5.67 -35.97 -3.01
CA ILE A 23 4.70 -35.06 -2.42
C ILE A 23 4.61 -33.87 -3.37
N ALA A 24 3.59 -33.86 -4.22
CA ALA A 24 3.24 -32.69 -4.99
C ALA A 24 2.74 -31.64 -4.00
N GLU A 25 3.53 -30.58 -3.80
CA GLU A 25 3.12 -29.41 -3.02
C GLU A 25 1.86 -28.83 -3.69
N GLN A 26 0.73 -28.92 -3.00
CA GLN A 26 -0.55 -28.45 -3.51
C GLN A 26 -0.50 -26.92 -3.55
N THR A 27 -0.24 -26.35 -4.72
CA THR A 27 -0.36 -24.90 -4.92
C THR A 27 -1.82 -24.51 -4.77
N VAL A 28 -2.19 -24.01 -3.59
CA VAL A 28 -3.52 -23.45 -3.35
C VAL A 28 -3.62 -22.13 -4.10
N ALA A 29 -4.22 -22.16 -5.28
CA ALA A 29 -4.57 -20.98 -6.04
C ALA A 29 -5.79 -20.30 -5.39
N GLY A 30 -5.74 -18.96 -5.29
CA GLY A 30 -6.82 -18.15 -4.73
C GLY A 30 -6.92 -16.81 -5.45
N VAL A 31 -8.01 -16.08 -5.23
CA VAL A 31 -8.23 -14.75 -5.81
C VAL A 31 -7.99 -13.69 -4.73
N ILE A 32 -7.12 -12.73 -5.01
CA ILE A 32 -6.90 -11.55 -4.17
C ILE A 32 -7.66 -10.38 -4.79
N HIS A 33 -8.62 -9.83 -4.05
CA HIS A 33 -9.30 -8.61 -4.43
C HIS A 33 -8.68 -7.40 -3.73
N PHE A 34 -8.16 -6.46 -4.51
CA PHE A 34 -7.68 -5.17 -4.01
C PHE A 34 -8.79 -4.13 -4.16
N TYR A 35 -9.11 -3.45 -3.07
CA TYR A 35 -10.08 -2.37 -3.06
C TYR A 35 -9.39 -1.07 -2.65
N GLY A 36 -9.71 0.00 -3.35
CA GLY A 36 -9.15 1.31 -3.08
C GLY A 36 -9.79 2.37 -3.95
N ARG A 37 -9.44 3.62 -3.68
CA ARG A 37 -9.82 4.76 -4.51
C ARG A 37 -8.58 5.62 -4.76
N VAL A 38 -8.49 6.21 -5.95
CA VAL A 38 -7.51 7.26 -6.23
C VAL A 38 -8.08 8.56 -5.67
N VAL A 39 -7.38 9.16 -4.70
CA VAL A 39 -7.68 10.48 -4.16
C VAL A 39 -6.75 11.52 -4.76
N GLU A 40 -7.14 12.78 -4.72
CA GLU A 40 -6.29 13.88 -5.18
C GLU A 40 -5.06 14.02 -4.28
N ALA A 41 -3.96 14.53 -4.85
CA ALA A 41 -2.75 14.80 -4.10
C ALA A 41 -2.98 15.99 -3.14
N PRO A 42 -2.34 15.99 -1.96
CA PRO A 42 -2.40 17.15 -1.06
C PRO A 42 -1.76 18.38 -1.72
N CYS A 43 -2.15 19.57 -1.26
CA CYS A 43 -1.54 20.81 -1.73
C CYS A 43 -0.05 20.89 -1.30
N GLN A 44 0.80 21.44 -2.17
CA GLN A 44 2.18 21.75 -1.82
C GLN A 44 2.26 23.03 -1.00
N LEU A 45 3.00 22.99 0.11
CA LEU A 45 3.10 24.09 1.07
C LEU A 45 4.53 24.61 1.12
N ASN A 46 4.69 25.92 0.90
CA ASN A 46 5.99 26.59 0.97
C ASN A 46 5.93 27.79 1.91
N ALA A 47 6.78 27.80 2.93
CA ALA A 47 6.95 28.95 3.81
C ALA A 47 7.94 29.94 3.18
N ILE A 48 7.46 31.14 2.82
CA ILE A 48 8.29 32.21 2.26
C ILE A 48 8.17 33.43 3.19
N LYS A 49 9.25 33.72 3.93
CA LYS A 49 9.29 34.79 4.93
C LYS A 49 8.15 34.65 5.95
N ASN A 50 7.16 35.55 5.92
CA ASN A 50 6.03 35.57 6.84
C ASN A 50 4.71 35.16 6.15
N GLN A 51 4.81 34.39 5.07
CA GLN A 51 3.69 33.89 4.27
C GLN A 51 3.85 32.40 4.01
N VAL A 52 2.72 31.72 3.84
CA VAL A 52 2.65 30.36 3.32
C VAL A 52 2.02 30.44 1.94
N VAL A 53 2.71 29.87 0.97
CA VAL A 53 2.21 29.67 -0.39
C VAL A 53 1.64 28.26 -0.44
N MET A 54 0.38 28.14 -0.81
CA MET A 54 -0.31 26.87 -0.95
C MET A 54 -0.68 26.65 -2.41
N ASP A 55 -0.14 25.59 -2.99
CA ASP A 55 -0.36 25.21 -4.39
C ASP A 55 -1.15 23.89 -4.44
N CYS A 56 -2.41 23.99 -4.84
CA CYS A 56 -3.34 22.86 -4.85
C CYS A 56 -3.57 22.37 -6.29
N PRO A 57 -3.65 21.06 -6.52
CA PRO A 57 -4.05 20.55 -7.83
C PRO A 57 -5.40 21.14 -8.26
N ARG A 58 -5.49 21.61 -9.51
CA ARG A 58 -6.74 22.12 -10.12
C ARG A 58 -7.34 23.38 -9.45
N ALA A 59 -6.58 24.08 -8.62
CA ALA A 59 -6.99 25.37 -8.07
C ALA A 59 -5.87 26.41 -8.20
N GLU A 60 -6.23 27.67 -8.01
CA GLU A 60 -5.26 28.76 -8.02
C GLU A 60 -4.36 28.70 -6.78
N THR A 61 -3.08 28.99 -6.99
CA THR A 61 -2.11 29.11 -5.91
C THR A 61 -2.48 30.29 -5.00
N VAL A 62 -2.62 30.02 -3.70
CA VAL A 62 -3.01 31.04 -2.72
C VAL A 62 -1.81 31.41 -1.85
N ARG A 63 -1.67 32.70 -1.53
CA ARG A 63 -0.67 33.21 -0.58
C ARG A 63 -1.35 33.71 0.67
N ILE A 64 -1.02 33.13 1.81
CA ILE A 64 -1.66 33.42 3.08
C ILE A 64 -0.61 33.91 4.06
N SER A 65 -0.88 35.00 4.78
CA SER A 65 0.04 35.49 5.80
C SER A 65 0.04 34.59 7.04
N ALA A 66 1.20 34.47 7.71
CA ALA A 66 1.31 33.72 8.96
C ALA A 66 0.32 34.22 10.02
N ARG A 67 0.10 35.54 10.11
CA ARG A 67 -0.89 36.14 11.04
C ARG A 67 -2.32 35.71 10.76
N GLN A 68 -2.67 35.48 9.49
CA GLN A 68 -4.01 35.03 9.13
C GLN A 68 -4.18 33.55 9.48
N LEU A 69 -3.15 32.74 9.28
CA LEU A 69 -3.14 31.34 9.70
C LEU A 69 -3.15 31.19 11.23
N GLU A 70 -2.51 32.09 11.97
CA GLU A 70 -2.59 32.11 13.45
C GLU A 70 -4.03 32.32 13.94
N LYS A 71 -4.84 33.08 13.19
CA LYS A 71 -6.26 33.30 13.51
C LYS A 71 -7.15 32.11 13.14
N GLY A 72 -6.68 31.19 12.30
CA GLY A 72 -7.45 30.01 11.85
C GLY A 72 -8.59 30.30 10.86
N ASP A 73 -8.69 31.53 10.33
CA ASP A 73 -9.76 31.96 9.41
C ASP A 73 -9.35 31.79 7.95
N VAL A 74 -8.84 30.62 7.62
CA VAL A 74 -8.32 30.30 6.28
C VAL A 74 -9.06 29.09 5.75
N HIS A 75 -9.87 29.33 4.72
CA HIS A 75 -10.65 28.32 4.02
C HIS A 75 -10.68 28.66 2.52
N ASN A 76 -10.70 27.63 1.68
CA ASN A 76 -10.95 27.77 0.25
C ASN A 76 -11.70 26.53 -0.27
N GLU A 77 -11.76 26.36 -1.59
CA GLU A 77 -12.46 25.21 -2.20
C GLU A 77 -11.85 23.85 -1.85
N ASN A 78 -10.54 23.76 -1.57
CA ASN A 78 -9.84 22.52 -1.25
C ASN A 78 -9.52 22.34 0.25
N ILE A 79 -9.54 23.45 1.00
CA ILE A 79 -9.13 23.52 2.41
C ILE A 79 -10.36 23.83 3.24
N ARG A 80 -10.69 22.91 4.15
CA ARG A 80 -11.70 23.12 5.18
C ARG A 80 -11.20 24.10 6.24
N SER A 81 -9.97 23.94 6.70
CA SER A 81 -9.33 24.86 7.63
C SER A 81 -7.81 24.79 7.55
N ALA A 82 -7.12 25.88 7.87
CA ALA A 82 -5.68 25.89 8.07
C ALA A 82 -5.28 26.75 9.27
N GLN A 83 -4.44 26.23 10.15
CA GLN A 83 -4.01 26.92 11.37
C GLN A 83 -2.51 26.81 11.60
N LEU A 84 -1.87 27.95 11.90
CA LEU A 84 -0.45 28.03 12.23
C LEU A 84 -0.26 28.20 13.73
N ARG A 85 0.55 27.33 14.35
CA ARG A 85 0.89 27.36 15.78
C ARG A 85 2.39 27.39 15.98
N TYR A 86 2.91 28.46 16.58
CA TYR A 86 4.32 28.50 16.97
C TYR A 86 4.60 27.54 18.13
N ILE A 87 5.71 26.83 18.04
CA ILE A 87 6.15 25.87 19.07
C ILE A 87 7.31 26.40 19.91
N ASN A 88 7.79 27.62 19.63
CA ASN A 88 8.83 28.27 20.41
C ASN A 88 8.52 29.75 20.69
N PRO A 89 8.98 30.30 21.83
CA PRO A 89 8.74 31.70 22.21
C PRO A 89 9.28 32.72 21.19
N GLN A 90 10.37 32.38 20.50
CA GLN A 90 11.00 33.26 19.50
C GLN A 90 10.21 33.31 18.18
N ARG A 91 9.14 32.51 18.03
CA ARG A 91 8.29 32.43 16.84
C ARG A 91 9.07 32.15 15.54
N THR A 92 10.05 31.26 15.61
CA THR A 92 10.85 30.84 14.45
C THR A 92 10.51 29.44 13.97
N LEU A 93 9.79 28.67 14.79
CA LEU A 93 9.34 27.31 14.50
C LEU A 93 7.83 27.23 14.71
N ALA A 94 7.14 26.64 13.75
CA ALA A 94 5.70 26.49 13.79
C ALA A 94 5.24 25.18 13.16
N ILE A 95 4.07 24.73 13.57
CA ILE A 95 3.30 23.66 12.96
C ILE A 95 2.18 24.32 12.16
N LEU A 96 1.99 23.89 10.93
CA LEU A 96 0.87 24.27 10.08
C LEU A 96 -0.04 23.05 9.93
N ASP A 97 -1.20 23.10 10.58
CA ASP A 97 -2.24 22.10 10.45
C ASP A 97 -3.17 22.48 9.30
N VAL A 98 -3.39 21.55 8.36
CA VAL A 98 -4.25 21.75 7.19
C VAL A 98 -5.26 20.63 7.11
N ASP A 99 -6.53 20.99 7.11
CA ASP A 99 -7.66 20.07 6.95
C ASP A 99 -8.22 20.20 5.53
N TYR A 100 -8.12 19.13 4.75
CA TYR A 100 -8.57 19.06 3.36
C TYR A 100 -10.02 18.59 3.29
N ARG A 101 -10.73 18.97 2.23
CA ARG A 101 -12.14 18.56 2.02
C ARG A 101 -12.29 17.16 1.44
#